data_AF-A0A3M0XWK3-F1
#
_entry.id   AF-A0A3M0XWK3-F1
#
_cell.length_a   1.000
_cell.length_b   1.000
_cell.length_c   1.000
_cell.angle_alpha   90.00
_cell.angle_beta   90.00
_cell.angle_gamma   90.00
#
_symmetry.space_group_name_H-M   'P 1'
#
loop_
_entity.id
_entity.type
_entity.pdbx_description
1 polymer ?
#
loop_
_entity_poly.entity_id
_entity_poly.type
_entity_poly.pdbx_seq_one_letter_code
_entity_poly.pdbx_strand_id
1 'polypeptide(L)'
;MLFTRHRISRGPVPERGRTAPSPAEASTPAPPWHALTPREALIRLETGEGGLSAAEAAARLARIGPNRLQVAARRSALIRFAAQFHNVLIYVLLASAAVTAALGHWVDTGVILGVVIINAVVGFIQEGKAERALDAIRQMLTPSATVVRDGRRMVVPAETLVPGDIVELGAGDRVPADLRLLVAHGLRIDEAALSGESVPVDKSPVAVPAHAPLTERTSMVYAGTFVTAGQARGVVVATGRASELGRISTMIQEVTTLETPLLRQIGAFARWLTAAILALAAATFLFGTLVRGHDAVAMFMAAVGLAVAAIPEGLPAVMTITFAIGVTRMA
;
A
#
# COMPACT_ATOMS: atom_id res chain seq x y z
N MET A 1 3.47 55.29 53.22
CA MET A 1 2.97 53.98 53.72
C MET A 1 1.77 53.59 52.86
N LEU A 2 1.75 52.34 52.39
CA LEU A 2 0.69 51.65 51.62
C LEU A 2 0.52 51.95 50.12
N PHE A 3 1.11 51.02 49.36
CA PHE A 3 0.90 50.60 47.98
C PHE A 3 -0.51 50.82 47.40
N THR A 4 -0.57 51.62 46.34
CA THR A 4 -1.70 51.70 45.41
C THR A 4 -1.49 50.69 44.27
N ARG A 5 -2.37 49.69 44.14
CA ARG A 5 -2.31 48.66 43.09
C ARG A 5 -2.49 49.30 41.71
N HIS A 6 -1.44 49.29 40.89
CA HIS A 6 -1.54 49.57 39.45
C HIS A 6 -2.03 48.33 38.69
N ARG A 7 -3.15 48.52 38.00
CA ARG A 7 -3.86 47.54 37.19
C ARG A 7 -3.17 47.48 35.82
N ILE A 8 -2.36 46.47 35.55
CA ILE A 8 -1.83 46.24 34.20
C ILE A 8 -2.90 45.50 33.39
N SER A 9 -3.49 46.24 32.45
CA SER A 9 -4.34 45.75 31.37
C SER A 9 -3.57 44.74 30.51
N ARG A 10 -3.97 43.46 30.53
CA ARG A 10 -3.56 42.49 29.51
C ARG A 10 -4.52 42.63 28.33
N GLY A 11 -4.03 43.21 27.23
CA GLY A 11 -4.71 43.20 25.94
C GLY A 11 -4.89 41.78 25.39
N PRO A 12 -5.80 41.57 24.42
CA PRO A 12 -6.11 40.26 23.87
C PRO A 12 -4.89 39.69 23.14
N VAL A 13 -4.51 38.47 23.51
CA VAL A 13 -3.49 37.67 22.82
C VAL A 13 -4.02 37.32 21.43
N PRO A 14 -3.28 37.56 20.34
CA PRO A 14 -3.74 37.22 19.00
C PRO A 14 -3.79 35.70 18.83
N GLU A 15 -4.98 35.15 18.57
CA GLU A 15 -5.18 33.76 18.15
C GLU A 15 -4.48 33.51 16.81
N ARG A 16 -3.21 33.13 16.88
CA ARG A 16 -2.46 32.54 15.77
C ARG A 16 -2.14 31.10 16.12
N GLY A 17 -2.87 30.21 15.48
CA GLY A 17 -2.62 28.78 15.51
C GLY A 17 -3.92 28.02 15.40
N ARG A 18 -4.38 27.77 14.16
CA ARG A 18 -5.20 26.59 13.91
C ARG A 18 -4.30 25.40 14.24
N THR A 19 -4.35 24.97 15.50
CA THR A 19 -3.77 23.71 15.95
C THR A 19 -4.41 22.64 15.09
N ALA A 20 -3.56 21.90 14.37
CA ALA A 20 -3.97 20.67 13.73
C ALA A 20 -4.76 19.82 14.76
N PRO A 21 -5.87 19.17 14.36
CA PRO A 21 -6.66 18.39 15.29
C PRO A 21 -5.76 17.35 15.97
N SER A 22 -5.82 17.33 17.30
CA SER A 22 -5.13 16.36 18.14
C SER A 22 -5.55 14.94 17.74
N PRO A 23 -4.65 13.93 17.74
CA PRO A 23 -4.99 12.54 17.39
C PRO A 23 -6.07 11.89 18.26
N ALA A 24 -6.54 12.58 19.30
CA ALA A 24 -7.52 12.09 20.28
C ALA A 24 -8.98 12.46 19.99
N GLU A 25 -9.30 13.22 18.92
CA GLU A 25 -10.68 13.66 18.63
C GLU A 25 -11.47 12.78 17.63
N ALA A 26 -10.99 11.60 17.23
CA ALA A 26 -11.68 10.78 16.24
C ALA A 26 -11.87 9.31 16.66
N SER A 27 -12.89 9.05 17.48
CA SER A 27 -13.87 7.98 17.22
C SER A 27 -14.85 7.88 18.38
N THR A 28 -16.10 8.31 18.18
CA THR A 28 -17.18 7.73 18.99
C THR A 28 -17.11 6.22 18.77
N PRO A 29 -17.04 5.38 19.83
CA PRO A 29 -16.98 3.94 19.65
C PRO A 29 -18.15 3.51 18.77
N ALA A 30 -17.85 2.76 17.71
CA ALA A 30 -18.87 2.25 16.80
C ALA A 30 -19.94 1.53 17.65
N PRO A 31 -21.23 1.73 17.34
CA PRO A 31 -22.30 1.08 18.09
C PRO A 31 -22.11 -0.45 18.04
N PRO A 32 -22.51 -1.18 19.09
CA PRO A 32 -22.37 -2.64 19.15
C PRO A 32 -23.37 -3.29 18.17
N TRP A 33 -23.04 -3.30 16.88
CA TRP A 33 -23.93 -3.77 15.82
C TRP A 33 -24.44 -5.20 16.07
N HIS A 34 -23.62 -6.06 16.66
CA HIS A 34 -23.96 -7.43 17.02
C HIS A 34 -25.11 -7.55 18.02
N ALA A 35 -25.28 -6.53 18.88
CA ALA A 35 -26.32 -6.48 19.90
C ALA A 35 -27.61 -5.81 19.43
N LEU A 36 -27.60 -5.20 18.25
CA LEU A 36 -28.79 -4.64 17.64
C LEU A 36 -29.57 -5.72 16.91
N THR A 37 -30.90 -5.64 16.95
CA THR A 37 -31.78 -6.41 16.09
C THR A 37 -31.60 -5.98 14.62
N PRO A 38 -31.96 -6.84 13.64
CA PRO A 38 -31.93 -6.46 12.22
C PRO A 38 -32.62 -5.13 11.92
N ARG A 39 -33.78 -4.89 12.53
CA ARG A 39 -34.58 -3.67 12.33
C ARG A 39 -33.89 -2.42 12.90
N GLU A 40 -33.30 -2.52 14.09
CA GLU A 40 -32.56 -1.41 14.70
C GLU A 40 -31.31 -1.06 13.89
N ALA A 41 -30.62 -2.06 13.34
CA ALA A 41 -29.46 -1.83 12.47
C ALA A 41 -29.85 -1.06 11.19
N LEU A 42 -30.97 -1.44 10.55
CA LEU A 42 -31.50 -0.75 9.37
C LEU A 42 -31.88 0.71 9.68
N ILE A 43 -32.61 0.94 10.77
CA ILE A 43 -33.01 2.29 11.22
C ILE A 43 -31.78 3.16 11.47
N ARG A 44 -30.78 2.62 12.18
CA ARG A 44 -29.57 3.37 12.53
C ARG A 44 -28.68 3.71 11.33
N LEU A 45 -28.71 2.87 10.30
CA LEU A 45 -27.99 3.12 9.05
C LEU A 45 -28.82 3.90 8.02
N GLU A 46 -30.02 4.33 8.40
CA GLU A 46 -30.96 5.06 7.53
C GLU A 46 -31.17 4.33 6.20
N THR A 47 -31.40 3.02 6.28
CA THR A 47 -31.58 2.14 5.11
C THR A 47 -32.76 1.19 5.33
N GLY A 48 -33.25 0.57 4.25
CA GLY A 48 -34.40 -0.33 4.27
C GLY A 48 -34.10 -1.69 3.63
N GLU A 49 -35.10 -2.58 3.61
CA GLU A 49 -34.95 -3.91 3.00
C GLU A 49 -34.71 -3.87 1.48
N GLY A 50 -35.15 -2.79 0.82
CA GLY A 50 -34.86 -2.51 -0.59
C GLY A 50 -33.46 -1.96 -0.85
N GLY A 51 -32.66 -1.79 0.21
CA GLY A 51 -31.32 -1.21 0.15
C GLY A 51 -31.28 0.28 -0.15
N LEU A 52 -30.07 0.80 -0.36
CA LEU A 52 -29.83 2.22 -0.65
C LEU A 52 -30.21 2.56 -2.09
N SER A 53 -30.48 3.84 -2.36
CA SER A 53 -30.51 4.33 -3.73
C SER A 53 -29.10 4.47 -4.29
N ALA A 54 -28.95 4.39 -5.60
CA ALA A 54 -27.65 4.63 -6.25
C ALA A 54 -27.05 6.01 -5.90
N ALA A 55 -27.90 7.04 -5.76
CA ALA A 55 -27.47 8.39 -5.40
C ALA A 55 -26.95 8.46 -3.95
N GLU A 56 -27.65 7.85 -3.00
CA GLU A 56 -27.24 7.81 -1.60
C GLU A 56 -25.95 6.99 -1.41
N ALA A 57 -25.85 5.86 -2.10
CA ALA A 57 -24.62 5.06 -2.10
C ALA A 57 -23.42 5.86 -2.61
N ALA A 58 -23.58 6.61 -3.70
CA ALA A 58 -22.53 7.49 -4.24
C ALA A 58 -22.17 8.63 -3.28
N ALA A 59 -23.16 9.26 -2.65
CA ALA A 59 -22.94 10.32 -1.65
C ALA A 59 -22.17 9.80 -0.42
N ARG A 60 -22.54 8.62 0.09
CA ARG A 60 -21.82 7.96 1.19
C ARG A 60 -20.40 7.57 0.77
N LEU A 61 -20.20 7.09 -0.45
CA LEU A 61 -18.89 6.71 -0.96
C LEU A 61 -17.95 7.91 -1.05
N ALA A 62 -18.46 9.06 -1.49
CA ALA A 62 -17.70 10.31 -1.54
C ALA A 62 -17.31 10.82 -0.14
N ARG A 63 -18.16 10.60 0.88
CA ARG A 63 -17.93 11.04 2.26
C ARG A 63 -17.02 10.11 3.06
N ILE A 64 -17.22 8.79 2.93
CA ILE A 64 -16.55 7.77 3.75
C ILE A 64 -15.27 7.28 3.06
N GLY A 65 -15.24 7.31 1.73
CA GLY A 65 -14.18 6.73 0.92
C GLY A 65 -14.45 5.26 0.55
N PRO A 66 -13.61 4.69 -0.32
CA PRO A 66 -13.79 3.35 -0.84
C PRO A 66 -13.57 2.27 0.23
N ASN A 67 -14.28 1.15 0.10
CA ASN A 67 -14.06 -0.07 0.88
C ASN A 67 -12.76 -0.77 0.44
N ARG A 68 -11.63 -0.18 0.81
CA ARG A 68 -10.29 -0.71 0.56
C ARG A 68 -9.47 -0.57 1.84
N LEU A 69 -8.69 -1.59 2.17
CA LEU A 69 -7.61 -1.47 3.16
C LEU A 69 -6.58 -0.48 2.60
N GLN A 70 -6.02 0.38 3.46
CA GLN A 70 -5.04 1.36 2.99
C GLN A 70 -3.85 0.66 2.36
N VAL A 71 -3.68 0.89 1.06
CA VAL A 71 -2.46 0.56 0.33
C VAL A 71 -1.46 1.67 0.65
N ALA A 72 -0.23 1.31 1.00
CA ALA A 72 0.85 2.28 1.21
C ALA A 72 0.88 3.28 0.05
N ALA A 73 0.96 4.58 0.38
CA ALA A 73 0.94 5.64 -0.62
C ALA A 73 2.02 5.39 -1.68
N ARG A 74 1.62 5.38 -2.96
CA ARG A 74 2.57 5.22 -4.06
C ARG A 74 3.54 6.40 -4.02
N ARG A 75 4.83 6.12 -4.20
CA ARG A 75 5.84 7.18 -4.37
C ARG A 75 5.47 8.00 -5.60
N SER A 76 5.58 9.33 -5.50
CA SER A 76 5.30 10.21 -6.65
C SER A 76 6.27 9.92 -7.79
N ALA A 77 5.85 10.16 -9.03
CA ALA A 77 6.68 9.91 -10.22
C ALA A 77 8.03 10.66 -10.16
N LEU A 78 8.03 11.87 -9.61
CA LEU A 78 9.25 12.66 -9.40
C LEU A 78 10.18 12.03 -8.36
N ILE A 79 9.64 11.54 -7.24
CA ILE A 79 10.44 10.84 -6.22
C ILE A 79 11.02 9.55 -6.80
N ARG A 80 10.25 8.82 -7.61
CA ARG A 80 10.73 7.61 -8.29
C ARG A 80 11.84 7.89 -9.29
N PHE A 81 11.69 8.94 -10.10
CA PHE A 81 12.73 9.37 -11.02
C PHE A 81 13.99 9.82 -10.27
N ALA A 82 13.84 10.63 -9.21
CA ALA A 82 14.96 11.05 -8.37
C ALA A 82 15.65 9.86 -7.68
N ALA A 83 14.89 8.84 -7.28
CA ALA A 83 15.44 7.62 -6.69
C ALA A 83 16.32 6.83 -7.68
N GLN A 84 16.11 6.97 -9.00
CA GLN A 84 17.00 6.35 -9.99
C GLN A 84 18.43 6.87 -9.89
N PHE A 85 18.66 8.10 -9.41
CA PHE A 85 20.01 8.66 -9.19
C PHE A 85 20.65 8.19 -7.89
N HIS A 86 19.89 7.57 -6.99
CA HIS A 86 20.36 7.14 -5.68
C HIS A 86 21.07 5.78 -5.74
N ASN A 87 22.11 5.71 -6.58
CA ASN A 87 22.93 4.51 -6.78
C ASN A 87 24.41 4.91 -6.71
N VAL A 88 25.21 4.12 -5.97
CA VAL A 88 26.66 4.33 -5.79
C VAL A 88 27.38 4.50 -7.14
N LEU A 89 27.02 3.70 -8.15
CA LEU A 89 27.64 3.80 -9.48
C LEU A 89 27.28 5.10 -10.21
N ILE A 90 26.04 5.60 -10.03
CA ILE A 90 25.65 6.89 -10.60
C ILE A 90 26.38 8.02 -9.89
N TYR A 91 26.59 7.94 -8.57
CA TYR A 91 27.43 8.92 -7.87
C TYR A 91 28.88 8.93 -8.37
N VAL A 92 29.46 7.75 -8.65
CA VAL A 92 30.79 7.66 -9.25
C VAL A 92 30.81 8.29 -10.64
N LEU A 93 29.76 8.08 -11.45
CA LEU A 93 29.64 8.69 -12.78
C LEU A 93 29.45 10.20 -12.73
N LEU A 94 28.62 10.70 -11.81
CA LEU A 94 28.43 12.13 -11.59
C LEU A 94 29.72 12.79 -11.09
N ALA A 95 30.46 12.14 -10.18
CA ALA A 95 31.77 12.59 -9.75
C ALA A 95 32.78 12.59 -10.91
N SER A 96 32.75 11.56 -11.75
CA SER A 96 33.61 11.48 -12.94
C SER A 96 33.29 12.57 -13.95
N ALA A 97 32.01 12.81 -14.24
CA ALA A 97 31.57 13.90 -15.10
C ALA A 97 32.04 15.27 -14.58
N ALA A 98 32.00 15.49 -13.27
CA ALA A 98 32.48 16.72 -12.64
C ALA A 98 34.00 16.89 -12.77
N VAL A 99 34.78 15.82 -12.57
CA VAL A 99 36.24 15.83 -12.77
C VAL A 99 36.59 16.10 -14.24
N THR A 100 35.97 15.39 -15.17
CA THR A 100 36.17 15.57 -16.62
C THR A 100 35.80 16.99 -17.08
N ALA A 101 34.74 17.57 -16.51
CA ALA A 101 34.32 18.94 -16.80
C ALA A 101 35.35 19.96 -16.30
N ALA A 102 35.88 19.76 -15.09
CA ALA A 102 36.92 20.61 -14.51
C ALA A 102 38.22 20.58 -15.33
N LEU A 103 38.51 19.45 -15.99
CA LEU A 103 39.65 19.30 -16.90
C LEU A 103 39.41 19.90 -18.31
N GLY A 104 38.21 20.45 -18.58
CA GLY A 104 37.87 21.08 -19.86
C GLY A 104 37.44 20.11 -20.97
N HIS A 105 37.22 18.83 -20.64
CA HIS A 105 36.81 17.79 -21.58
C HIS A 105 35.28 17.76 -21.77
N TRP A 106 34.72 18.81 -22.36
CA TRP A 106 33.26 19.00 -22.47
C TRP A 106 32.53 17.90 -23.26
N VAL A 107 33.17 17.34 -24.30
CA VAL A 107 32.59 16.25 -25.10
C VAL A 107 32.41 15.00 -24.24
N ASP A 108 33.47 14.62 -23.51
CA ASP A 108 33.51 13.46 -22.64
C ASP A 108 32.53 13.59 -21.46
N THR A 109 32.46 14.78 -20.83
CA THR A 109 31.44 15.10 -19.82
C THR A 109 30.03 14.94 -20.38
N GLY A 110 29.80 15.42 -21.61
CA GLY A 110 28.51 15.29 -22.29
C GLY A 110 28.12 13.82 -22.51
N VAL A 111 29.07 12.98 -22.91
CA VAL A 111 28.86 11.53 -23.06
C VAL A 111 28.50 10.87 -21.73
N ILE A 112 29.24 11.15 -20.65
CA ILE A 112 28.96 10.58 -19.33
C ILE A 112 27.58 11.00 -18.81
N LEU A 113 27.24 12.30 -18.91
CA LEU A 113 25.92 12.79 -18.51
C LEU A 113 24.79 12.20 -19.39
N GLY A 114 25.04 12.05 -20.69
CA GLY A 114 24.11 11.41 -21.61
C GLY A 114 23.79 9.98 -21.20
N VAL A 115 24.80 9.18 -20.87
CA VAL A 115 24.62 7.81 -20.35
C VAL A 115 23.81 7.81 -19.05
N VAL A 116 24.14 8.68 -18.10
CA VAL A 116 23.41 8.77 -16.82
C VAL A 116 21.94 9.11 -17.03
N ILE A 117 21.63 10.05 -17.92
CA ILE A 117 20.25 10.46 -18.23
C ILE A 117 19.50 9.33 -18.94
N ILE A 118 20.12 8.69 -19.95
CA ILE A 118 19.52 7.56 -20.66
C ILE A 118 19.20 6.44 -19.67
N ASN A 119 20.13 6.10 -18.79
CA ASN A 119 19.94 5.06 -17.78
C ASN A 119 18.81 5.40 -16.80
N ALA A 120 18.73 6.65 -16.34
CA ALA A 120 17.65 7.10 -15.47
C ALA A 120 16.27 7.02 -16.16
N VAL A 121 16.20 7.40 -17.44
CA VAL A 121 14.97 7.33 -18.25
C VAL A 121 14.56 5.88 -18.50
N VAL A 122 15.51 5.02 -18.91
CA VAL A 122 15.29 3.60 -19.14
C VAL A 122 14.82 2.94 -17.83
N GLY A 123 15.50 3.20 -16.71
CA GLY A 123 15.13 2.71 -15.39
C GLY A 123 13.73 3.15 -14.96
N PHE A 124 13.38 4.42 -15.14
CA PHE A 124 12.05 4.95 -14.85
C PHE A 124 10.94 4.28 -15.70
N ILE A 125 11.19 4.10 -17.01
CA ILE A 125 10.24 3.42 -17.91
C ILE A 125 10.09 1.94 -17.52
N GLN A 126 11.20 1.25 -17.22
CA GLN A 126 11.19 -0.17 -16.83
C GLN A 126 10.44 -0.38 -15.50
N GLU A 127 10.71 0.45 -14.50
CA GLU A 127 10.01 0.42 -13.21
C GLU A 127 8.51 0.71 -13.42
N GLY A 128 8.16 1.69 -14.26
CA GLY A 128 6.77 2.00 -14.60
C GLY A 128 6.04 0.86 -15.30
N LYS A 129 6.72 0.11 -16.19
CA LYS A 129 6.16 -1.08 -16.83
C LYS A 129 5.91 -2.21 -15.83
N ALA A 130 6.86 -2.46 -14.93
CA ALA A 130 6.74 -3.47 -13.88
C ALA A 130 5.56 -3.17 -12.93
N GLU A 131 5.43 -1.93 -12.47
CA GLU A 131 4.31 -1.52 -11.63
C GLU A 131 2.96 -1.66 -12.34
N ARG A 132 2.86 -1.26 -13.63
CA ARG A 132 1.61 -1.41 -14.40
C ARG A 132 1.21 -2.88 -14.56
N ALA A 133 2.16 -3.77 -14.77
CA ALA A 133 1.88 -5.21 -14.84
C ALA A 133 1.33 -5.74 -13.51
N LEU A 134 1.93 -5.33 -12.38
CA LEU A 134 1.43 -5.69 -11.05
C LEU A 134 0.04 -5.10 -10.77
N ASP A 135 -0.23 -3.88 -11.22
CA ASP A 135 -1.54 -3.25 -11.07
C ASP A 135 -2.62 -3.91 -11.91
N ALA A 136 -2.32 -4.33 -13.14
CA ALA A 136 -3.25 -5.08 -13.98
C ALA A 136 -3.63 -6.41 -13.31
N ILE A 137 -2.66 -7.13 -12.75
CA ILE A 137 -2.92 -8.37 -11.97
C ILE A 137 -3.81 -8.07 -10.76
N ARG A 138 -3.56 -6.97 -10.02
CA ARG A 138 -4.42 -6.56 -8.89
C ARG A 138 -5.85 -6.25 -9.32
N GLN A 139 -6.04 -5.56 -10.46
CA GLN A 139 -7.36 -5.23 -10.97
C GLN A 139 -8.15 -6.47 -11.41
N MET A 140 -7.48 -7.48 -11.98
CA MET A 140 -8.10 -8.76 -12.34
C MET A 140 -8.61 -9.56 -11.13
N LEU A 141 -8.10 -9.27 -9.92
CA LEU A 141 -8.49 -9.91 -8.67
C LEU A 141 -9.47 -9.06 -7.83
N THR A 142 -10.04 -7.98 -8.41
CA THR A 142 -10.93 -7.07 -7.66
C THR A 142 -12.19 -7.82 -7.24
N PRO A 143 -12.45 -7.95 -5.93
CA PRO A 143 -13.65 -8.64 -5.46
C PRO A 143 -14.91 -7.88 -5.91
N SER A 144 -15.92 -8.63 -6.33
CA SER A 144 -17.26 -8.10 -6.57
C SER A 144 -18.20 -8.54 -5.44
N ALA A 145 -19.29 -7.80 -5.27
CA ALA A 145 -20.32 -8.10 -4.28
C ALA A 145 -21.71 -7.98 -4.90
N THR A 146 -22.60 -8.90 -4.55
CA THR A 146 -24.01 -8.82 -4.90
C THR A 146 -24.73 -7.96 -3.87
N VAL A 147 -25.33 -6.85 -4.32
CA VAL A 147 -26.04 -5.92 -3.45
C VAL A 147 -27.48 -5.71 -3.91
N VAL A 148 -28.32 -5.27 -2.99
CA VAL A 148 -29.64 -4.70 -3.31
C VAL A 148 -29.54 -3.18 -3.23
N ARG A 149 -29.75 -2.51 -4.36
CA ARG A 149 -29.87 -1.04 -4.46
C ARG A 149 -31.07 -0.70 -5.33
N ASP A 150 -31.79 0.35 -4.97
CA ASP A 150 -33.05 0.74 -5.64
C ASP A 150 -34.06 -0.44 -5.74
N GLY A 151 -34.07 -1.32 -4.73
CA GLY A 151 -34.91 -2.53 -4.69
C GLY A 151 -34.49 -3.64 -5.68
N ARG A 152 -33.37 -3.49 -6.39
CA ARG A 152 -32.90 -4.43 -7.40
C ARG A 152 -31.57 -5.06 -7.00
N ARG A 153 -31.46 -6.37 -7.24
CA ARG A 153 -30.21 -7.11 -7.11
C ARG A 153 -29.25 -6.69 -8.23
N MET A 154 -28.04 -6.31 -7.89
CA MET A 154 -26.99 -5.95 -8.85
C MET A 154 -25.60 -6.33 -8.32
N VAL A 155 -24.67 -6.60 -9.22
CA VAL A 155 -23.28 -6.86 -8.87
C VAL A 155 -22.51 -5.55 -8.97
N VAL A 156 -21.85 -5.17 -7.88
CA VAL A 156 -21.01 -3.97 -7.81
C VAL A 156 -19.58 -4.34 -7.39
N PRO A 157 -18.57 -3.53 -7.76
CA PRO A 157 -17.24 -3.70 -7.21
C PRO A 157 -17.29 -3.56 -5.68
N ALA A 158 -16.67 -4.49 -4.94
CA ALA A 158 -16.72 -4.52 -3.48
C ALA A 158 -16.15 -3.24 -2.83
N GLU A 159 -15.26 -2.55 -3.53
CA GLU A 159 -14.70 -1.25 -3.14
C GLU A 159 -15.70 -0.09 -3.12
N THR A 160 -16.84 -0.23 -3.80
CA THR A 160 -17.91 0.77 -3.83
C THR A 160 -18.97 0.52 -2.74
N LEU A 161 -18.77 -0.50 -1.91
CA LEU A 161 -19.64 -0.77 -0.77
C LEU A 161 -19.50 0.33 0.28
N VAL A 162 -20.64 0.72 0.85
CA VAL A 162 -20.73 1.73 1.91
C VAL A 162 -21.61 1.20 3.05
N PRO A 163 -21.42 1.69 4.29
CA PRO A 163 -22.34 1.40 5.39
C PRO A 163 -23.80 1.70 5.01
N GLY A 164 -24.67 0.72 5.22
CA GLY A 164 -26.09 0.75 4.83
C GLY A 164 -26.43 -0.03 3.55
N ASP A 165 -25.44 -0.44 2.74
CA ASP A 165 -25.68 -1.35 1.62
C ASP A 165 -26.21 -2.70 2.14
N ILE A 166 -27.13 -3.31 1.39
CA ILE A 166 -27.62 -4.66 1.65
C ILE A 166 -26.86 -5.61 0.75
N VAL A 167 -26.07 -6.49 1.34
CA VAL A 167 -25.25 -7.48 0.64
C VAL A 167 -25.90 -8.85 0.76
N GLU A 168 -25.88 -9.58 -0.34
CA GLU A 168 -26.26 -10.98 -0.40
C GLU A 168 -25.02 -11.86 -0.47
N LEU A 169 -25.04 -12.92 0.32
CA LEU A 169 -23.96 -13.88 0.44
C LEU A 169 -24.48 -15.30 0.18
N GLY A 170 -23.72 -16.08 -0.55
CA GLY A 170 -23.91 -17.51 -0.76
C GLY A 170 -22.65 -18.32 -0.52
N ALA A 171 -22.79 -19.64 -0.50
CA ALA A 171 -21.67 -20.56 -0.39
C ALA A 171 -20.63 -20.31 -1.50
N GLY A 172 -19.36 -20.20 -1.11
CA GLY A 172 -18.26 -19.85 -2.01
C GLY A 172 -17.91 -18.36 -2.04
N ASP A 173 -18.75 -17.49 -1.48
CA ASP A 173 -18.49 -16.05 -1.47
C ASP A 173 -17.46 -15.69 -0.40
N ARG A 174 -16.62 -14.72 -0.73
CA ARG A 174 -15.80 -14.00 0.24
C ARG A 174 -16.58 -12.82 0.77
N VAL A 175 -16.64 -12.67 2.09
CA VAL A 175 -17.37 -11.58 2.73
C VAL A 175 -16.68 -10.24 2.42
N PRO A 176 -17.35 -9.29 1.74
CA PRO A 176 -16.69 -8.11 1.15
C PRO A 176 -16.52 -6.93 2.12
N ALA A 177 -17.30 -6.90 3.20
CA ALA A 177 -17.29 -5.87 4.25
C ALA A 177 -17.85 -6.47 5.55
N ASP A 178 -17.73 -5.78 6.69
CA ASP A 178 -18.36 -6.26 7.92
C ASP A 178 -19.86 -6.03 7.83
N LEU A 179 -20.64 -7.10 8.02
CA LEU A 179 -22.10 -7.07 7.89
C LEU A 179 -22.78 -7.48 9.20
N ARG A 180 -23.90 -6.82 9.48
CA ARG A 180 -24.89 -7.29 10.44
C ARG A 180 -25.93 -8.14 9.71
N LEU A 181 -26.09 -9.39 10.12
CA LEU A 181 -27.01 -10.33 9.48
C LEU A 181 -28.47 -9.91 9.67
N LEU A 182 -29.21 -9.83 8.57
CA LEU A 182 -30.65 -9.60 8.55
C LEU A 182 -31.40 -10.94 8.46
N VAL A 183 -30.93 -11.82 7.57
CA VAL A 183 -31.48 -13.15 7.34
C VAL A 183 -30.31 -14.11 7.10
N ALA A 184 -30.40 -15.32 7.65
CA ALA A 184 -29.43 -16.38 7.40
C ALA A 184 -30.13 -17.74 7.34
N HIS A 185 -29.71 -18.59 6.39
CA HIS A 185 -30.22 -19.94 6.20
C HIS A 185 -29.05 -20.92 6.13
N GLY A 186 -28.85 -21.68 7.20
CA GLY A 186 -27.74 -22.65 7.32
C GLY A 186 -26.37 -22.03 7.09
N LEU A 187 -26.21 -20.74 7.43
CA LEU A 187 -24.99 -19.98 7.14
C LEU A 187 -23.85 -20.46 8.03
N ARG A 188 -22.76 -20.89 7.39
CA ARG A 188 -21.48 -21.20 8.03
C ARG A 188 -20.36 -20.40 7.41
N ILE A 189 -19.48 -19.88 8.25
CA ILE A 189 -18.35 -19.06 7.83
C ILE A 189 -17.05 -19.62 8.41
N ASP A 190 -16.03 -19.69 7.56
CA ASP A 190 -14.65 -19.87 7.99
C ASP A 190 -14.06 -18.51 8.39
N GLU A 191 -13.81 -18.36 9.69
CA GLU A 191 -13.27 -17.14 10.30
C GLU A 191 -11.77 -17.24 10.58
N ALA A 192 -11.04 -18.20 9.97
CA ALA A 192 -9.60 -18.37 10.17
C ALA A 192 -8.80 -17.09 9.92
N ALA A 193 -9.27 -16.21 9.03
CA ALA A 193 -8.64 -14.91 8.77
C ALA A 193 -8.65 -13.96 9.99
N LEU A 194 -9.53 -14.16 10.96
CA LEU A 194 -9.63 -13.36 12.19
C LEU A 194 -9.26 -14.16 13.46
N SER A 195 -9.62 -15.44 13.54
CA SER A 195 -9.39 -16.27 14.73
C SER A 195 -8.13 -17.13 14.65
N GLY A 196 -7.63 -17.42 13.44
CA GLY A 196 -6.58 -18.42 13.21
C GLY A 196 -7.07 -19.87 13.25
N GLU A 197 -8.37 -20.11 13.48
CA GLU A 197 -8.97 -21.44 13.55
C GLU A 197 -9.88 -21.68 12.34
N SER A 198 -9.65 -22.75 11.58
CA SER A 198 -10.42 -23.10 10.37
C SER A 198 -11.68 -23.94 10.65
N VAL A 199 -12.20 -23.92 11.88
CA VAL A 199 -13.46 -24.61 12.20
C VAL A 199 -14.62 -23.68 11.81
N PRO A 200 -15.50 -24.08 10.87
CA PRO A 200 -16.61 -23.23 10.44
C PRO A 200 -17.57 -22.92 11.59
N VAL A 201 -17.98 -21.66 11.69
CA VAL A 201 -18.89 -21.17 12.74
C VAL A 201 -20.28 -20.96 12.17
N ASP A 202 -21.32 -21.48 12.85
CA ASP A 202 -22.72 -21.23 12.50
C ASP A 202 -23.12 -19.79 12.84
N LYS A 203 -23.82 -19.14 11.91
CA LYS A 203 -24.23 -17.74 12.03
C LYS A 203 -25.75 -17.59 12.03
N SER A 204 -26.25 -16.58 12.75
CA SER A 204 -27.68 -16.36 12.98
C SER A 204 -28.00 -14.88 13.09
N PRO A 205 -29.13 -14.37 12.56
CA PRO A 205 -29.48 -12.95 12.67
C PRO A 205 -29.89 -12.52 14.08
N VAL A 206 -29.98 -13.44 15.05
CA VAL A 206 -30.37 -13.15 16.44
C VAL A 206 -29.31 -12.26 17.12
N ALA A 207 -29.74 -11.20 17.79
CA ALA A 207 -28.85 -10.30 18.51
C ALA A 207 -28.14 -11.02 19.67
N VAL A 208 -26.88 -10.67 19.91
CA VAL A 208 -26.05 -11.24 20.99
C VAL A 208 -25.66 -10.15 22.00
N PRO A 209 -25.28 -10.49 23.24
CA PRO A 209 -24.99 -9.47 24.26
C PRO A 209 -23.90 -8.47 23.82
N ALA A 210 -24.04 -7.21 24.24
CA ALA A 210 -23.11 -6.13 23.86
C ALA A 210 -21.65 -6.42 24.25
N HIS A 211 -21.44 -7.18 25.34
CA HIS A 211 -20.13 -7.57 25.85
C HIS A 211 -19.59 -8.88 25.26
N ALA A 212 -20.28 -9.48 24.28
CA ALA A 212 -19.83 -10.72 23.64
C ALA A 212 -18.46 -10.52 22.94
N PRO A 213 -17.50 -11.45 23.17
CA PRO A 213 -16.24 -11.45 22.45
C PRO A 213 -16.46 -11.68 20.95
N LEU A 214 -15.48 -11.32 20.13
CA LEU A 214 -15.60 -11.35 18.66
C LEU A 214 -16.06 -12.71 18.12
N THR A 215 -15.54 -13.80 18.69
CA THR A 215 -15.84 -15.19 18.34
C THR A 215 -17.28 -15.61 18.64
N GLU A 216 -17.94 -14.97 19.62
CA GLU A 216 -19.33 -15.27 20.00
C GLU A 216 -20.36 -14.41 19.26
N ARG A 217 -19.90 -13.45 18.45
CA ARG A 217 -20.79 -12.56 17.67
C ARG A 217 -21.32 -13.27 16.43
N THR A 218 -22.17 -14.27 16.64
CA THR A 218 -22.83 -15.07 15.57
C THR A 218 -23.76 -14.26 14.67
N SER A 219 -24.11 -13.06 15.11
CA SER A 219 -24.96 -12.09 14.41
C SER A 219 -24.25 -11.20 13.41
N MET A 220 -22.92 -11.32 13.37
CA MET A 220 -22.00 -10.58 12.50
C MET A 220 -21.25 -11.52 11.57
N VAL A 221 -20.86 -10.98 10.42
CA VAL A 221 -19.93 -11.61 9.49
C VAL A 221 -18.88 -10.58 9.06
N TYR A 222 -17.63 -10.98 8.95
CA TYR A 222 -16.50 -10.04 8.86
C TYR A 222 -15.80 -10.06 7.52
N ALA A 223 -15.31 -8.91 7.09
CA ALA A 223 -14.60 -8.74 5.83
C ALA A 223 -13.41 -9.71 5.73
N GLY A 224 -13.28 -10.37 4.59
CA GLY A 224 -12.16 -11.27 4.30
C GLY A 224 -12.37 -12.72 4.71
N THR A 225 -13.42 -13.04 5.48
CA THR A 225 -13.86 -14.41 5.81
C THR A 225 -14.57 -15.08 4.63
N PHE A 226 -14.77 -16.40 4.70
CA PHE A 226 -15.29 -17.20 3.59
C PHE A 226 -16.57 -17.94 3.96
N VAL A 227 -17.59 -17.85 3.11
CA VAL A 227 -18.86 -18.57 3.33
C VAL A 227 -18.70 -20.01 2.88
N THR A 228 -18.69 -20.93 3.84
CA THR A 228 -18.52 -22.37 3.57
C THR A 228 -19.82 -23.05 3.18
N ALA A 229 -20.95 -22.59 3.73
CA ALA A 229 -22.28 -23.10 3.41
C ALA A 229 -23.38 -22.08 3.70
N GLY A 230 -24.54 -22.30 3.08
CA GLY A 230 -25.75 -21.53 3.32
C GLY A 230 -25.84 -20.24 2.50
N GLN A 231 -26.84 -19.43 2.86
CA GLN A 231 -27.09 -18.12 2.24
C GLN A 231 -27.47 -17.11 3.31
N ALA A 232 -27.17 -15.84 3.07
CA ALA A 232 -27.53 -14.77 3.98
C ALA A 232 -27.72 -13.43 3.28
N ARG A 233 -28.47 -12.55 3.97
CA ARG A 233 -28.55 -11.12 3.68
C ARG A 233 -28.05 -10.37 4.89
N GLY A 234 -27.17 -9.40 4.67
CA GLY A 234 -26.62 -8.56 5.72
C GLY A 234 -26.56 -7.10 5.30
N VAL A 235 -26.66 -6.20 6.28
CA VAL A 235 -26.41 -4.77 6.06
C VAL A 235 -24.95 -4.46 6.38
N VAL A 236 -24.27 -3.73 5.50
CA VAL A 236 -22.89 -3.27 5.72
C VAL A 236 -22.86 -2.32 6.90
N VAL A 237 -22.05 -2.62 7.92
CA VAL A 237 -21.89 -1.76 9.09
C VAL A 237 -20.52 -1.07 9.15
N ALA A 238 -19.50 -1.68 8.54
CA ALA A 238 -18.15 -1.12 8.49
C ALA A 238 -17.40 -1.57 7.23
N THR A 239 -16.60 -0.65 6.68
CA THR A 239 -15.83 -0.83 5.44
C THR A 239 -14.38 -0.38 5.64
N GLY A 240 -13.48 -0.86 4.78
CA GLY A 240 -12.08 -0.41 4.72
C GLY A 240 -11.38 -0.48 6.08
N ARG A 241 -10.87 0.66 6.57
CA ARG A 241 -10.17 0.75 7.87
C ARG A 241 -11.09 0.55 9.08
N ALA A 242 -12.39 0.78 8.93
CA ALA A 242 -13.33 0.69 10.04
C ALA A 242 -13.74 -0.75 10.35
N SER A 243 -13.54 -1.69 9.42
CA SER A 243 -13.80 -3.12 9.63
C SER A 243 -12.84 -3.73 10.65
N GLU A 244 -13.20 -4.87 11.23
CA GLU A 244 -12.36 -5.57 12.21
C GLU A 244 -11.00 -5.95 11.61
N LEU A 245 -10.99 -6.50 10.38
CA LEU A 245 -9.75 -6.78 9.66
C LEU A 245 -8.96 -5.50 9.35
N GLY A 246 -9.63 -4.39 9.07
CA GLY A 246 -9.01 -3.09 8.85
C GLY A 246 -8.36 -2.48 10.09
N ARG A 247 -8.98 -2.67 11.26
CA ARG A 247 -8.41 -2.28 12.56
C ARG A 247 -7.19 -3.13 12.89
N ILE A 248 -7.27 -4.46 12.71
CA ILE A 248 -6.13 -5.37 12.88
C ILE A 248 -4.99 -4.96 11.95
N SER A 249 -5.27 -4.76 10.66
CA SER A 249 -4.25 -4.34 9.69
C SER A 249 -3.64 -2.98 10.02
N THR A 250 -4.39 -2.04 10.61
CA THR A 250 -3.85 -0.75 11.05
C THR A 250 -2.85 -0.93 12.19
N MET A 251 -3.21 -1.76 13.19
CA MET A 251 -2.31 -2.08 14.32
C MET A 251 -1.04 -2.80 13.85
N ILE A 252 -1.14 -3.65 12.83
CA ILE A 252 0.03 -4.35 12.26
C ILE A 252 0.86 -3.43 11.36
N GLN A 253 0.25 -2.53 10.57
CA GLN A 253 1.00 -1.63 9.68
C GLN A 253 1.84 -0.59 10.42
N GLU A 254 1.54 -0.29 11.68
CA GLU A 254 2.44 0.47 12.56
C GLU A 254 3.77 -0.28 12.80
N VAL A 255 3.79 -1.61 12.60
CA VAL A 255 5.00 -2.42 12.55
C VAL A 255 5.58 -2.35 11.13
N THR A 256 6.37 -1.30 10.88
CA THR A 256 7.33 -1.07 9.77
C THR A 256 7.29 -2.04 8.58
N THR A 257 7.24 -1.50 7.36
CA THR A 257 7.53 -2.26 6.13
C THR A 257 8.95 -2.87 6.20
N LEU A 258 9.06 -4.15 6.54
CA LEU A 258 10.32 -4.88 6.44
C LEU A 258 10.62 -5.13 4.95
N GLU A 259 11.78 -4.68 4.49
CA GLU A 259 12.33 -5.16 3.22
C GLU A 259 12.36 -6.69 3.20
N THR A 260 11.92 -7.30 2.10
CA THR A 260 11.92 -8.76 1.98
C THR A 260 13.36 -9.29 2.02
N PRO A 261 13.60 -10.50 2.57
CA PRO A 261 14.93 -11.10 2.61
C PRO A 261 15.61 -11.15 1.23
N LEU A 262 14.81 -11.36 0.17
CA LEU A 262 15.26 -11.34 -1.22
C LEU A 262 15.80 -9.97 -1.63
N LEU A 263 15.07 -8.89 -1.37
CA LEU A 263 15.51 -7.53 -1.71
C LEU A 263 16.81 -7.16 -0.96
N ARG A 264 16.95 -7.61 0.29
CA ARG A 264 18.20 -7.45 1.05
C ARG A 264 19.38 -8.18 0.42
N GLN A 265 19.18 -9.42 -0.04
CA GLN A 265 20.21 -10.19 -0.74
C GLN A 265 20.60 -9.55 -2.07
N ILE A 266 19.62 -9.06 -2.83
CA ILE A 266 19.87 -8.32 -4.08
C ILE A 266 20.70 -7.06 -3.80
N GLY A 267 20.34 -6.30 -2.77
CA GLY A 267 21.11 -5.11 -2.37
C GLY A 267 22.54 -5.45 -1.91
N ALA A 268 22.73 -6.57 -1.22
CA ALA A 268 24.07 -7.06 -0.86
C ALA A 268 24.89 -7.46 -2.09
N PHE A 269 24.30 -8.21 -3.02
CA PHE A 269 24.94 -8.60 -4.28
C PHE A 269 25.31 -7.38 -5.12
N ALA A 270 24.39 -6.41 -5.26
CA ALA A 270 24.64 -5.17 -6.00
C ALA A 270 25.81 -4.38 -5.41
N ARG A 271 25.92 -4.28 -4.07
CA ARG A 271 27.06 -3.63 -3.40
C ARG A 271 28.37 -4.37 -3.63
N TRP A 272 28.37 -5.69 -3.53
CA TRP A 272 29.56 -6.51 -3.78
C TRP A 272 30.04 -6.39 -5.23
N LEU A 273 29.12 -6.49 -6.19
CA LEU A 273 29.42 -6.35 -7.61
C LEU A 273 29.94 -4.94 -7.93
N THR A 274 29.32 -3.91 -7.36
CA THR A 274 29.80 -2.52 -7.46
C THR A 274 31.23 -2.39 -6.94
N ALA A 275 31.54 -2.97 -5.78
CA ALA A 275 32.89 -2.94 -5.22
C ALA A 275 33.90 -3.65 -6.12
N ALA A 276 33.53 -4.79 -6.72
CA ALA A 276 34.38 -5.52 -7.66
C ALA A 276 34.66 -4.70 -8.95
N ILE A 277 33.62 -4.05 -9.51
CA ILE A 277 33.75 -3.16 -10.67
C ILE A 277 34.69 -2.00 -10.37
N LEU A 278 34.51 -1.34 -9.22
CA LEU A 278 35.37 -0.23 -8.81
C LEU A 278 36.81 -0.68 -8.55
N ALA A 279 37.02 -1.84 -7.94
CA ALA A 279 38.34 -2.40 -7.73
C ALA A 279 39.05 -2.69 -9.07
N LEU A 280 38.34 -3.27 -10.04
CA LEU A 280 38.89 -3.55 -11.36
C LEU A 280 39.17 -2.26 -12.15
N ALA A 281 38.28 -1.27 -12.07
CA ALA A 281 38.48 0.04 -12.69
C ALA A 281 39.71 0.75 -12.09
N ALA A 282 39.84 0.75 -10.76
CA ALA A 282 41.00 1.32 -10.06
C ALA A 282 42.30 0.58 -10.40
N ALA A 283 42.28 -0.77 -10.43
CA ALA A 283 43.44 -1.57 -10.81
C ALA A 283 43.87 -1.28 -12.26
N THR A 284 42.92 -1.18 -13.18
CA THR A 284 43.18 -0.85 -14.59
C THR A 284 43.79 0.54 -14.71
N PHE A 285 43.23 1.53 -14.00
CA PHE A 285 43.75 2.89 -13.94
C PHE A 285 45.17 2.96 -13.40
N LEU A 286 45.44 2.37 -12.22
CA LEU A 286 46.77 2.35 -11.60
C LEU A 286 47.79 1.64 -12.48
N PHE A 287 47.43 0.49 -13.07
CA PHE A 287 48.33 -0.27 -13.91
C PHE A 287 48.69 0.51 -15.19
N GLY A 288 47.69 1.09 -15.86
CA GLY A 288 47.92 1.86 -17.08
C GLY A 288 48.76 3.13 -16.83
N THR A 289 48.56 3.80 -15.71
CA THR A 289 49.29 5.04 -15.38
C THR A 289 50.70 4.75 -14.84
N LEU A 290 50.82 3.91 -13.81
CA LEU A 290 52.08 3.71 -13.09
C LEU A 290 53.02 2.71 -13.78
N VAL A 291 52.48 1.70 -14.45
CA VAL A 291 53.30 0.61 -15.03
C VAL A 291 53.50 0.81 -16.54
N ARG A 292 52.43 1.16 -17.27
CA ARG A 292 52.49 1.38 -18.72
C ARG A 292 52.86 2.81 -19.11
N GLY A 293 52.80 3.77 -18.18
CA GLY A 293 53.12 5.17 -18.44
C GLY A 293 52.11 5.90 -19.33
N HIS A 294 50.85 5.40 -19.42
CA HIS A 294 49.80 6.07 -20.17
C HIS A 294 49.32 7.34 -19.45
N ASP A 295 48.77 8.26 -20.24
CA ASP A 295 48.18 9.50 -19.72
C ASP A 295 47.06 9.20 -18.69
N ALA A 296 47.10 9.93 -17.57
CA ALA A 296 46.18 9.72 -16.47
C ALA A 296 44.74 10.06 -16.85
N VAL A 297 44.51 11.08 -17.67
CA VAL A 297 43.15 11.44 -18.10
C VAL A 297 42.59 10.35 -19.01
N ALA A 298 43.39 9.87 -19.98
CA ALA A 298 42.99 8.78 -20.87
C ALA A 298 42.67 7.48 -20.09
N MET A 299 43.48 7.12 -19.11
CA MET A 299 43.25 5.94 -18.26
C MET A 299 42.04 6.11 -17.35
N PHE A 300 41.78 7.31 -16.84
CA PHE A 300 40.59 7.60 -16.05
C PHE A 300 39.32 7.41 -16.88
N MET A 301 39.31 7.95 -18.10
CA MET A 301 38.19 7.80 -19.04
C MET A 301 37.94 6.33 -19.39
N ALA A 302 39.00 5.54 -19.61
CA ALA A 302 38.89 4.10 -19.85
C ALA A 302 38.31 3.34 -18.63
N ALA A 303 38.72 3.70 -17.41
CA ALA A 303 38.21 3.10 -16.18
C ALA A 303 36.72 3.44 -15.94
N VAL A 304 36.30 4.67 -16.23
CA VAL A 304 34.89 5.08 -16.20
C VAL A 304 34.08 4.29 -17.24
N GLY A 305 34.59 4.16 -18.47
CA GLY A 305 33.94 3.37 -19.53
C GLY A 305 33.76 1.90 -19.15
N LEU A 306 34.77 1.29 -18.52
CA LEU A 306 34.69 -0.06 -17.97
C LEU A 306 33.59 -0.17 -16.91
N ALA A 307 33.54 0.78 -15.98
CA ALA A 307 32.56 0.78 -14.91
C ALA A 307 31.12 0.91 -15.44
N VAL A 308 30.90 1.75 -16.47
CA VAL A 308 29.61 1.87 -17.16
C VAL A 308 29.22 0.57 -17.86
N ALA A 309 30.14 -0.02 -18.63
CA ALA A 309 29.87 -1.25 -19.38
C ALA A 309 29.55 -2.44 -18.47
N ALA A 310 30.02 -2.42 -17.23
CA ALA A 310 29.79 -3.47 -16.26
C ALA A 310 28.49 -3.31 -15.45
N ILE A 311 27.71 -2.23 -15.64
CA ILE A 311 26.44 -2.03 -14.92
C ILE A 311 25.44 -3.11 -15.36
N PRO A 312 24.97 -3.96 -14.43
CA PRO A 312 24.07 -5.05 -14.76
C PRO A 312 22.62 -4.56 -14.81
N GLU A 313 22.29 -3.76 -15.82
CA GLU A 313 20.95 -3.18 -16.02
C GLU A 313 19.88 -4.24 -16.30
N GLY A 314 20.28 -5.43 -16.74
CA GLY A 314 19.39 -6.56 -17.00
C GLY A 314 18.97 -7.36 -15.74
N LEU A 315 19.61 -7.15 -14.58
CA LEU A 315 19.34 -7.95 -13.39
C LEU A 315 17.87 -7.95 -12.95
N PRO A 316 17.16 -6.80 -12.86
CA PRO A 316 15.76 -6.77 -12.44
C PRO A 316 14.85 -7.59 -13.36
N ALA A 317 15.10 -7.55 -14.67
CA ALA A 317 14.34 -8.30 -15.66
C ALA A 317 14.60 -9.82 -15.54
N VAL A 318 15.88 -10.22 -15.49
CA VAL A 318 16.27 -11.63 -15.33
C VAL A 318 15.69 -12.23 -14.04
N MET A 319 15.74 -11.48 -12.94
CA MET A 319 15.17 -11.92 -11.68
C MET A 319 13.66 -12.08 -11.77
N THR A 320 12.94 -11.10 -12.31
CA THR A 320 11.47 -11.16 -12.44
C THR A 320 11.04 -12.38 -13.26
N ILE A 321 11.74 -12.66 -14.37
CA ILE A 321 11.50 -13.84 -15.21
C ILE A 321 11.78 -15.13 -14.42
N THR A 322 12.90 -15.20 -13.72
CA THR A 322 13.28 -16.37 -12.91
C THR A 322 12.25 -16.63 -11.80
N PHE A 323 11.74 -15.57 -11.16
CA PHE A 323 10.67 -15.68 -10.16
C PHE A 323 9.36 -16.16 -10.75
N ALA A 324 8.94 -15.60 -11.90
CA ALA A 324 7.73 -16.04 -12.58
C ALA A 324 7.78 -17.55 -12.91
N ILE A 325 8.93 -18.02 -13.40
CA ILE A 325 9.16 -19.45 -13.67
C ILE A 325 9.12 -20.27 -12.39
N GLY A 326 9.75 -19.80 -11.31
CA GLY A 326 9.76 -20.47 -10.00
C GLY A 326 8.36 -20.65 -9.42
N VAL A 327 7.53 -19.61 -9.47
CA VAL A 327 6.12 -19.66 -9.03
C VAL A 327 5.31 -20.62 -9.88
N THR A 328 5.54 -20.63 -11.21
CA THR A 328 4.83 -21.54 -12.13
C THR A 328 5.21 -23.01 -11.91
N ARG A 329 6.42 -23.30 -11.38
CA ARG A 329 6.87 -24.66 -11.03
C ARG A 329 6.39 -25.16 -9.68
N MET A 330 5.93 -24.27 -8.81
CA MET A 330 5.40 -24.59 -7.48
C MET A 330 3.89 -24.80 -7.48
N ALA A 331 3.20 -24.39 -8.56
CA ALA A 331 1.81 -24.70 -8.86
C ALA A 331 1.70 -26.05 -9.57
#